data_AF-A0A7X5ARB8-F1
#
_entry.id   AF-A0A7X5ARB8-F1
#
_cell.length_a   1.000
_cell.length_b   1.000
_cell.length_c   1.000
_cell.angle_alpha   90.00
_cell.angle_beta   90.00
_cell.angle_gamma   90.00
#
_symmetry.space_group_name_H-M   'P 1'
#
loop_
_entity.id
_entity.type
_entity.pdbx_description
1 polymer ?
#
loop_
_entity_poly.entity_id
_entity_poly.type
_entity_poly.pdbx_seq_one_letter_code
_entity_poly.pdbx_strand_id
1 'polypeptide(L)'
;MNNGLMMSRLATATRQFFACSDEVSVETLSLHPVKQDIKKWVATLALGLAGSQLLIAGAHAEVTQQTSSQAPVSEPSAISQSASSGLEFDLNAFLAQTQNLNRSVQASKHIVGELSPVNVPNRSAQAGEAMLAAGQCYLYVCTNNNQICSTDADCNDSDTTPPTVSISSNKTALKSGETATITFTLSESSSNFAIGDVAVTGGSLSNFTGSGTTYSATFTPDANSTAGATINIAAGKFTDAAGNNNTAATPETITVDTVLPTVTISSDKPALKQGETATITFTLSESSSDFTVGDVAVTGGSLSNFTGSGTTYSATFTPDANSTAEATINIAANRFTDAAGNNNTAATQTAITVDTVLPTVTISSDKPALKQGETATITFTLSESSSDFAIGDVAVTGGSLSNFTGSGTTYSATFTPDANVTSGTIDIAANRFTDAAGNNNTAATQTAITVDTVLPTVTISSDKPALKQGETAT
;
A
#
# COMPACT_ATOMS: atom_id res chain seq x y z
N MET A 1 24.87 65.39 16.62
CA MET A 1 24.37 66.64 16.01
C MET A 1 24.18 66.30 14.54
N ASN A 2 22.98 66.27 13.95
CA ASN A 2 21.88 67.22 14.08
C ASN A 2 20.53 66.56 13.73
N ASN A 3 19.48 67.03 14.39
CA ASN A 3 18.04 66.86 14.08
C ASN A 3 17.74 67.29 12.63
N GLY A 4 16.78 66.76 11.88
CA GLY A 4 15.35 66.59 12.17
C GLY A 4 14.54 67.64 11.41
N LEU A 5 13.57 67.24 10.56
CA LEU A 5 12.22 67.80 10.47
C LEU A 5 11.42 67.15 9.32
N MET A 6 10.29 66.57 9.70
CA MET A 6 9.18 66.16 8.86
C MET A 6 8.46 67.39 8.27
N MET A 7 8.04 67.32 7.00
CA MET A 7 7.09 68.26 6.41
C MET A 7 6.04 67.47 5.62
N SER A 8 4.84 67.38 6.20
CA SER A 8 3.63 66.80 5.59
C SER A 8 3.12 67.70 4.48
N ARG A 9 2.86 67.12 3.30
CA ARG A 9 2.23 67.80 2.17
C ARG A 9 0.71 67.82 2.34
N LEU A 10 0.16 69.01 2.63
CA LEU A 10 -1.27 69.31 2.47
C LEU A 10 -1.56 69.54 0.97
N ALA A 11 -2.44 68.74 0.38
CA ALA A 11 -2.96 68.96 -0.96
C ALA A 11 -4.17 69.89 -0.91
N THR A 12 -4.02 71.07 -1.51
CA THR A 12 -5.05 72.09 -1.67
C THR A 12 -6.09 71.65 -2.71
N ALA A 13 -7.34 71.43 -2.29
CA ALA A 13 -8.47 71.24 -3.20
C ALA A 13 -9.25 72.57 -3.35
N THR A 14 -9.12 73.20 -4.52
CA THR A 14 -9.82 74.41 -4.93
C THR A 14 -11.31 74.10 -5.11
N ARG A 15 -12.20 74.68 -4.28
CA ARG A 15 -13.66 74.62 -4.48
C ARG A 15 -14.11 75.74 -5.41
N GLN A 16 -14.66 75.40 -6.57
CA GLN A 16 -15.41 76.31 -7.42
C GLN A 16 -16.78 76.58 -6.79
N PHE A 17 -17.09 77.86 -6.54
CA PHE A 17 -18.43 78.31 -6.18
C PHE A 17 -19.25 78.47 -7.47
N PHE A 18 -20.33 77.71 -7.63
CA PHE A 18 -21.40 78.06 -8.56
C PHE A 18 -22.43 78.91 -7.79
N ALA A 19 -22.57 80.17 -8.20
CA ALA A 19 -23.65 81.05 -7.76
C ALA A 19 -24.97 80.57 -8.39
N CYS A 20 -26.00 80.34 -7.58
CA CYS A 20 -27.35 80.08 -8.07
C CYS A 20 -28.00 81.44 -8.36
N SER A 21 -28.28 81.71 -9.63
CA SER A 21 -29.00 82.88 -10.12
C SER A 21 -30.50 82.59 -10.07
N ASP A 22 -31.25 83.46 -9.40
CA ASP A 22 -32.72 83.48 -9.41
C ASP A 22 -33.23 83.78 -10.83
N GLU A 23 -34.00 82.87 -11.42
CA GLU A 23 -35.01 83.21 -12.44
C GLU A 23 -36.10 82.14 -12.47
N VAL A 24 -37.30 82.54 -12.01
CA VAL A 24 -38.52 81.74 -12.00
C VAL A 24 -39.24 81.94 -13.33
N SER A 25 -39.40 80.87 -14.11
CA SER A 25 -40.38 80.81 -15.19
C SER A 25 -41.44 79.77 -14.84
N VAL A 26 -42.66 80.26 -14.60
CA VAL A 26 -43.85 79.45 -14.33
C VAL A 26 -44.42 78.99 -15.66
N GLU A 27 -44.32 77.70 -15.96
CA GLU A 27 -45.19 77.05 -16.95
C GLU A 27 -46.06 75.98 -16.28
N THR A 28 -47.29 75.95 -16.75
CA THR A 28 -48.49 75.45 -16.08
C THR A 28 -48.52 73.94 -15.84
N LEU A 29 -48.92 73.61 -14.61
CA LEU A 29 -49.39 72.31 -14.14
C LEU A 29 -50.44 71.70 -15.09
N SER A 30 -50.18 70.51 -15.62
CA SER A 30 -51.23 69.58 -16.08
C SER A 30 -51.10 68.28 -15.30
N LEU A 31 -52.08 68.05 -14.41
CA LEU A 31 -52.22 66.83 -13.62
C LEU A 31 -52.87 65.71 -14.46
N HIS A 32 -52.32 64.49 -14.29
CA HIS A 32 -52.90 63.13 -14.41
C HIS A 32 -52.27 62.20 -15.47
N PRO A 33 -52.15 60.87 -15.23
CA PRO A 33 -51.93 60.18 -13.95
C PRO A 33 -50.75 59.17 -14.00
N VAL A 34 -50.17 58.94 -12.82
CA VAL A 34 -49.27 57.82 -12.51
C VAL A 34 -50.00 56.49 -12.73
N LYS A 35 -49.83 55.84 -13.88
CA LYS A 35 -50.21 54.44 -14.15
C LYS A 35 -49.71 53.92 -15.51
N GLN A 36 -48.40 53.99 -15.83
CA GLN A 36 -47.89 53.33 -17.06
C GLN A 36 -46.53 52.59 -17.04
N ASP A 37 -45.73 52.57 -15.96
CA ASP A 37 -44.41 51.88 -16.02
C ASP A 37 -44.24 50.62 -15.15
N ILE A 38 -45.34 49.99 -14.71
CA ILE A 38 -45.32 48.59 -14.22
C ILE A 38 -45.88 47.60 -15.28
N LYS A 39 -46.41 48.10 -16.40
CA LYS A 39 -46.97 47.27 -17.49
C LYS A 39 -46.01 46.93 -18.63
N LYS A 40 -44.76 47.41 -18.60
CA LYS A 40 -43.75 47.07 -19.63
C LYS A 40 -42.64 46.12 -19.18
N TRP A 41 -42.58 45.74 -17.90
CA TRP A 41 -41.63 44.71 -17.41
C TRP A 41 -42.25 43.31 -17.22
N VAL A 42 -43.58 43.18 -17.31
CA VAL A 42 -44.30 41.88 -17.23
C VAL A 42 -44.66 41.32 -18.62
N ALA A 43 -44.40 42.06 -19.70
CA ALA A 43 -44.76 41.65 -21.07
C ALA A 43 -43.63 40.96 -21.87
N THR A 44 -42.41 40.83 -21.33
CA THR A 44 -41.31 40.10 -21.98
C THR A 44 -41.13 38.68 -21.44
N LEU A 45 -41.86 38.28 -20.38
CA LEU A 45 -41.88 36.90 -19.86
C LEU A 45 -43.08 36.06 -20.36
N ALA A 46 -43.90 36.60 -21.27
CA ALA A 46 -45.13 35.96 -21.77
C ALA A 46 -45.11 35.61 -23.28
N LEU A 47 -43.93 35.54 -23.89
CA LEU A 47 -43.73 35.12 -25.29
C LEU A 47 -42.80 33.90 -25.46
N GLY A 48 -42.54 33.16 -24.38
CA GLY A 48 -41.86 31.85 -24.41
C GLY A 48 -42.79 30.64 -24.27
N LEU A 49 -44.09 30.84 -24.08
CA LEU A 49 -45.09 29.78 -23.85
C LEU A 49 -46.31 30.00 -24.75
N ALA A 50 -46.09 29.93 -26.07
CA ALA A 50 -47.14 29.78 -27.06
C ALA A 50 -46.73 28.64 -28.00
N GLY A 51 -47.03 27.42 -27.59
CA GLY A 51 -46.75 26.23 -28.35
C GLY A 51 -47.20 24.95 -27.65
N SER A 52 -48.45 24.90 -27.19
CA SER A 52 -49.18 23.65 -26.87
C SER A 52 -50.64 23.97 -26.53
N GLN A 53 -51.53 23.87 -27.51
CA GLN A 53 -52.96 23.67 -27.23
C GLN A 53 -53.28 22.18 -27.33
N LEU A 54 -53.48 21.59 -26.15
CA LEU A 54 -54.55 20.69 -25.72
C LEU A 54 -55.63 20.31 -26.76
N LEU A 55 -55.91 19.01 -26.93
CA LEU A 55 -57.29 18.48 -26.88
C LEU A 55 -57.30 16.95 -26.66
N ILE A 56 -58.14 16.52 -25.71
CA ILE A 56 -58.37 15.15 -25.24
C ILE A 56 -59.73 14.66 -25.76
N ALA A 57 -59.84 13.34 -25.93
CA ALA A 57 -61.03 12.46 -25.96
C ALA A 57 -61.66 12.11 -27.33
N GLY A 58 -61.81 10.80 -27.53
CA GLY A 58 -62.67 10.20 -28.55
C GLY A 58 -62.43 8.69 -28.69
N ALA A 59 -63.09 7.88 -27.87
CA ALA A 59 -63.22 6.43 -28.08
C ALA A 59 -64.13 6.14 -29.29
N HIS A 60 -63.77 5.19 -30.16
CA HIS A 60 -64.68 4.17 -30.74
C HIS A 60 -63.96 3.22 -31.72
N ALA A 61 -63.98 1.94 -31.34
CA ALA A 61 -64.15 0.66 -32.06
C ALA A 61 -63.67 0.39 -33.52
N GLU A 62 -63.35 -0.92 -33.71
CA GLU A 62 -63.24 -1.75 -34.93
C GLU A 62 -61.90 -1.70 -35.72
N VAL A 63 -61.28 -2.78 -36.23
CA VAL A 63 -61.57 -4.24 -36.30
C VAL A 63 -60.28 -4.96 -36.79
N THR A 64 -59.95 -6.10 -36.16
CA THR A 64 -59.31 -7.36 -36.69
C THR A 64 -57.93 -7.29 -37.39
N GLN A 65 -56.88 -8.06 -37.07
CA GLN A 65 -56.66 -9.53 -36.96
C GLN A 65 -55.49 -9.82 -35.97
N GLN A 66 -55.56 -10.73 -34.97
CA GLN A 66 -55.33 -12.21 -35.00
C GLN A 66 -54.16 -12.65 -35.92
N THR A 67 -53.12 -13.38 -35.50
CA THR A 67 -53.10 -14.66 -34.77
C THR A 67 -51.75 -15.02 -34.11
N SER A 68 -51.83 -15.76 -32.98
CA SER A 68 -50.97 -16.86 -32.45
C SER A 68 -49.52 -16.56 -32.02
N SER A 69 -48.93 -17.11 -30.94
CA SER A 69 -49.28 -18.27 -30.10
C SER A 69 -48.62 -18.20 -28.69
N GLN A 70 -49.37 -18.67 -27.70
CA GLN A 70 -49.03 -19.44 -26.48
C GLN A 70 -47.84 -19.08 -25.55
N ALA A 71 -48.19 -19.09 -24.26
CA ALA A 71 -47.44 -18.88 -23.02
C ALA A 71 -46.84 -20.21 -22.44
N PRO A 72 -46.40 -20.35 -21.17
CA PRO A 72 -46.14 -19.34 -20.10
C PRO A 72 -44.85 -19.60 -19.25
N VAL A 73 -44.66 -18.71 -18.26
CA VAL A 73 -44.12 -18.92 -16.88
C VAL A 73 -42.72 -18.37 -16.54
N SER A 74 -42.74 -17.59 -15.45
CA SER A 74 -41.69 -17.20 -14.49
C SER A 74 -40.75 -16.04 -14.83
N GLU A 75 -40.85 -14.99 -14.00
CA GLU A 75 -40.02 -13.79 -13.94
C GLU A 75 -38.51 -14.09 -13.95
N PRO A 76 -37.74 -13.20 -14.58
CA PRO A 76 -36.73 -12.50 -13.79
C PRO A 76 -36.59 -11.01 -14.13
N SER A 77 -36.32 -10.24 -13.08
CA SER A 77 -35.29 -9.19 -13.00
C SER A 77 -35.03 -8.31 -14.23
N ALA A 78 -35.40 -7.04 -14.09
CA ALA A 78 -35.11 -5.96 -15.04
C ALA A 78 -33.61 -5.58 -15.07
N ILE A 79 -33.04 -5.55 -16.29
CA ILE A 79 -31.80 -4.89 -16.75
C ILE A 79 -32.17 -4.47 -18.20
N SER A 80 -32.00 -3.27 -18.77
CA SER A 80 -31.31 -2.01 -18.45
C SER A 80 -31.70 -0.92 -19.47
N GLN A 81 -31.30 0.34 -19.18
CA GLN A 81 -31.17 1.51 -20.08
C GLN A 81 -32.50 2.12 -20.58
N SER A 82 -32.75 3.43 -20.60
CA SER A 82 -31.87 4.58 -20.77
C SER A 82 -32.54 5.89 -20.28
N ALA A 83 -31.73 6.77 -19.72
CA ALA A 83 -31.81 8.24 -19.78
C ALA A 83 -33.18 8.93 -19.90
N SER A 84 -33.63 9.54 -18.80
CA SER A 84 -34.00 10.97 -18.79
C SER A 84 -34.04 11.47 -17.35
N SER A 85 -32.95 12.10 -16.91
CA SER A 85 -32.94 12.94 -15.73
C SER A 85 -33.87 14.14 -16.00
N GLY A 86 -35.14 13.97 -15.65
CA GLY A 86 -36.14 15.02 -15.67
C GLY A 86 -35.78 16.06 -14.62
N LEU A 87 -35.76 17.32 -15.06
CA LEU A 87 -35.63 18.52 -14.24
C LEU A 87 -36.71 18.49 -13.15
N GLU A 88 -36.37 18.01 -11.96
CA GLU A 88 -37.13 18.34 -10.75
C GLU A 88 -36.94 19.83 -10.51
N PHE A 89 -38.02 20.58 -10.72
CA PHE A 89 -38.14 21.94 -10.22
C PHE A 89 -38.14 21.83 -8.69
N ASP A 90 -36.97 22.06 -8.09
CA ASP A 90 -36.79 22.03 -6.64
C ASP A 90 -37.59 23.19 -6.02
N LEU A 91 -38.82 22.87 -5.62
CA LEU A 91 -39.74 23.78 -4.96
C LEU A 91 -39.13 24.36 -3.69
N ASN A 92 -38.20 23.64 -3.03
CA ASN A 92 -37.51 24.13 -1.85
C ASN A 92 -36.44 25.17 -2.20
N ALA A 93 -35.76 25.03 -3.34
CA ALA A 93 -34.83 26.05 -3.84
C ALA A 93 -35.57 27.35 -4.24
N PHE A 94 -36.76 27.24 -4.85
CA PHE A 94 -37.61 28.39 -5.18
C PHE A 94 -38.21 29.06 -3.93
N LEU A 95 -38.60 28.29 -2.90
CA LEU A 95 -39.04 28.83 -1.61
C LEU A 95 -37.90 29.50 -0.83
N ALA A 96 -36.67 28.97 -0.89
CA ALA A 96 -35.51 29.57 -0.24
C ALA A 96 -35.14 30.92 -0.88
N GLN A 97 -35.24 31.03 -2.21
CA GLN A 97 -34.97 32.28 -2.93
C GLN A 97 -36.04 33.36 -2.66
N THR A 98 -37.32 32.97 -2.52
CA THR A 98 -38.40 33.88 -2.14
C THR A 98 -38.37 34.27 -0.66
N GLN A 99 -37.91 33.40 0.24
CA GLN A 99 -37.68 33.75 1.65
C GLN A 99 -36.50 34.72 1.84
N ASN A 100 -35.44 34.60 1.04
CA ASN A 100 -34.33 35.56 1.04
C ASN A 100 -34.75 36.94 0.51
N LEU A 101 -35.60 37.00 -0.52
CA LEU A 101 -36.21 38.26 -0.96
C LEU A 101 -37.11 38.86 0.13
N ASN A 102 -37.91 38.05 0.83
CA ASN A 102 -38.79 38.54 1.89
C ASN A 102 -38.01 39.00 3.15
N ARG A 103 -36.87 38.36 3.46
CA ARG A 103 -35.94 38.82 4.51
C ARG A 103 -35.24 40.12 4.12
N SER A 104 -34.84 40.28 2.86
CA SER A 104 -34.30 41.54 2.34
C SER A 104 -35.34 42.68 2.43
N VAL A 105 -36.60 42.41 2.08
CA VAL A 105 -37.70 43.38 2.21
C VAL A 105 -38.09 43.68 3.66
N GLN A 106 -37.99 42.70 4.58
CA GLN A 106 -38.24 42.91 6.02
C GLN A 106 -37.08 43.63 6.73
N ALA A 107 -35.83 43.40 6.29
CA ALA A 107 -34.67 44.18 6.77
C ALA A 107 -34.81 45.66 6.39
N SER A 108 -35.33 45.98 5.20
CA SER A 108 -35.69 47.35 4.82
C SER A 108 -36.86 47.93 5.63
N LYS A 109 -37.71 47.10 6.23
CA LYS A 109 -38.85 47.53 7.06
C LYS A 109 -38.45 47.81 8.51
N HIS A 110 -37.29 47.32 8.95
CA HIS A 110 -36.76 47.55 10.31
C HIS A 110 -35.95 48.84 10.45
N ILE A 111 -35.65 49.53 9.33
CA ILE A 111 -34.99 50.86 9.30
C ILE A 111 -36.03 51.97 9.08
N VAL A 112 -37.19 51.86 9.72
CA VAL A 112 -38.10 53.00 9.90
C VAL A 112 -38.53 53.01 11.36
N GLY A 113 -37.59 53.37 12.23
CA GLY A 113 -37.94 53.85 13.57
C GLY A 113 -38.71 55.16 13.41
N GLU A 114 -39.85 55.27 14.10
CA GLU A 114 -40.72 56.43 14.10
C GLU A 114 -39.92 57.74 14.32
N LEU A 115 -39.75 58.53 13.26
CA LEU A 115 -39.30 59.90 13.40
C LEU A 115 -40.48 60.72 13.92
N SER A 116 -40.49 60.95 15.24
CA SER A 116 -41.31 62.02 15.83
C SER A 116 -40.88 63.36 15.20
N PRO A 117 -41.81 64.21 14.73
CA PRO A 117 -41.44 65.48 14.14
C PRO A 117 -40.87 66.41 15.23
N VAL A 118 -39.55 66.60 15.23
CA VAL A 118 -38.91 67.69 15.97
C VAL A 118 -39.13 68.97 15.17
N ASN A 119 -39.94 69.86 15.72
CA ASN A 119 -40.18 71.18 15.19
C ASN A 119 -38.91 72.04 15.41
N VAL A 120 -38.11 72.27 14.36
CA VAL A 120 -36.96 73.17 14.43
C VAL A 120 -37.39 74.56 13.93
N PRO A 121 -37.36 75.61 14.78
CA PRO A 121 -37.74 76.94 14.36
C PRO A 121 -36.65 77.54 13.45
N ASN A 122 -37.11 78.12 12.36
CA ASN A 122 -36.36 78.86 11.36
C ASN A 122 -35.28 79.78 11.98
N ARG A 123 -34.01 79.37 11.93
CA ARG A 123 -32.86 80.27 12.11
C ARG A 123 -31.75 79.86 11.15
N SER A 124 -31.32 80.83 10.36
CA SER A 124 -30.05 80.84 9.63
C SER A 124 -28.90 80.43 10.58
N ALA A 125 -28.29 79.27 10.33
CA ALA A 125 -27.07 78.85 11.03
C ALA A 125 -25.97 78.59 9.99
N GLN A 126 -24.88 79.34 10.16
CA GLN A 126 -23.62 79.18 9.45
C GLN A 126 -23.12 77.73 9.56
N ALA A 127 -22.50 77.24 8.49
CA ALA A 127 -21.81 75.95 8.44
C ALA A 127 -20.79 75.84 9.59
N GLY A 128 -21.14 75.05 10.60
CA GLY A 128 -20.22 74.55 11.61
C GLY A 128 -19.84 73.11 11.27
N GLU A 129 -18.54 72.87 11.11
CA GLU A 129 -17.97 71.53 10.94
C GLU A 129 -18.33 70.66 12.15
N ALA A 130 -19.19 69.66 11.96
CA ALA A 130 -19.34 68.55 12.88
C ALA A 130 -18.57 67.36 12.32
N MET A 131 -17.42 67.03 12.92
CA MET A 131 -16.77 65.73 12.75
C MET A 131 -17.75 64.65 13.22
N LEU A 132 -18.22 63.80 12.29
CA LEU A 132 -19.12 62.68 12.58
C LEU A 132 -18.35 61.36 12.57
N ALA A 133 -18.63 60.49 13.55
CA ALA A 133 -17.97 59.21 13.77
C ALA A 133 -18.27 58.18 12.65
N ALA A 134 -17.32 57.30 12.37
CA ALA A 134 -17.47 56.23 11.38
C ALA A 134 -18.62 55.26 11.76
N GLY A 135 -19.47 54.91 10.79
CA GLY A 135 -20.45 53.83 10.90
C GLY A 135 -21.93 54.21 11.04
N GLN A 136 -22.35 55.45 10.69
CA GLN A 136 -23.78 55.81 10.64
C GLN A 136 -24.17 56.35 9.26
N CYS A 137 -25.10 55.66 8.57
CA CYS A 137 -25.71 56.15 7.32
C CYS A 137 -26.68 57.29 7.65
N TYR A 138 -26.51 58.46 7.03
CA TYR A 138 -27.44 59.58 7.13
C TYR A 138 -28.12 59.83 5.78
N LEU A 139 -29.46 59.88 5.78
CA LEU A 139 -30.23 60.36 4.63
C LEU A 139 -30.33 61.89 4.71
N TYR A 140 -29.65 62.60 3.80
CA TYR A 140 -29.86 64.05 3.66
C TYR A 140 -31.08 64.32 2.77
N VAL A 141 -32.11 64.92 3.35
CA VAL A 141 -33.25 65.48 2.60
C VAL A 141 -33.09 67.00 2.56
N CYS A 142 -32.68 67.55 1.42
CA CYS A 142 -32.72 68.99 1.19
C CYS A 142 -34.14 69.39 0.75
N THR A 143 -34.81 70.23 1.53
CA THR A 143 -36.20 70.66 1.30
C THR A 143 -36.31 71.86 0.36
N ASN A 144 -35.71 71.79 -0.84
CA ASN A 144 -36.00 72.78 -1.89
C ASN A 144 -36.35 72.00 -3.16
N ASN A 145 -37.65 71.84 -3.43
CA ASN A 145 -38.26 71.26 -4.64
C ASN A 145 -38.33 69.72 -4.82
N ASN A 146 -38.34 68.94 -3.73
CA ASN A 146 -38.77 67.53 -3.77
C ASN A 146 -38.06 66.65 -4.83
N GLN A 147 -36.82 66.99 -5.18
CA GLN A 147 -35.97 66.24 -6.09
C GLN A 147 -34.86 65.59 -5.27
N ILE A 148 -34.79 64.26 -5.32
CA ILE A 148 -33.73 63.49 -4.66
C ILE A 148 -32.45 63.72 -5.46
N CYS A 149 -31.54 64.53 -4.93
CA CYS A 149 -30.19 64.66 -5.43
C CYS A 149 -29.28 63.76 -4.58
N SER A 150 -28.66 62.77 -5.23
CA SER A 150 -27.75 61.76 -4.66
C SER A 150 -28.45 60.62 -3.91
N THR A 151 -28.60 59.48 -4.58
CA THR A 151 -28.41 58.21 -3.87
C THR A 151 -26.92 58.12 -3.59
N ASP A 152 -26.53 58.32 -2.34
CA ASP A 152 -25.24 57.77 -1.91
C ASP A 152 -25.35 56.25 -2.10
N ALA A 153 -24.74 55.76 -3.17
CA ALA A 153 -24.70 54.34 -3.51
C ALA A 153 -23.71 53.59 -2.61
N ASP A 154 -23.06 54.26 -1.66
CA ASP A 154 -22.04 53.68 -0.78
C ASP A 154 -22.50 53.61 0.69
N CYS A 155 -23.74 53.18 0.97
CA CYS A 155 -23.94 52.40 2.21
C CYS A 155 -23.38 51.00 1.94
N ASN A 156 -22.05 50.93 1.88
CA ASN A 156 -21.29 49.71 2.04
C ASN A 156 -21.65 49.21 3.45
N ASP A 157 -22.54 48.21 3.51
CA ASP A 157 -22.61 47.34 4.69
C ASP A 157 -21.21 46.77 4.82
N SER A 158 -20.38 47.42 5.64
CA SER A 158 -18.98 47.09 5.73
C SER A 158 -18.92 45.77 6.47
N ASP A 159 -18.96 44.69 5.71
CA ASP A 159 -18.69 43.37 6.21
C ASP A 159 -17.30 43.41 6.85
N THR A 160 -17.27 43.13 8.15
CA THR A 160 -16.08 43.11 8.98
C THR A 160 -15.79 41.71 9.50
N THR A 161 -16.54 40.70 9.05
CA THR A 161 -16.43 39.33 9.53
C THR A 161 -15.34 38.62 8.74
N PRO A 162 -14.23 38.21 9.39
CA PRO A 162 -13.22 37.42 8.70
C PRO A 162 -13.77 36.07 8.23
N PRO A 163 -13.46 35.61 7.01
CA PRO A 163 -13.81 34.26 6.59
C PRO A 163 -13.05 33.21 7.42
N THR A 164 -13.72 32.10 7.73
CA THR A 164 -13.15 30.94 8.42
C THR A 164 -13.04 29.76 7.47
N VAL A 165 -12.17 28.78 7.79
CA VAL A 165 -12.03 27.55 6.98
C VAL A 165 -12.11 26.32 7.88
N SER A 166 -12.94 25.36 7.47
CA SER A 166 -12.91 23.99 7.96
C SER A 166 -12.15 23.10 6.97
N ILE A 167 -11.17 22.35 7.47
CA ILE A 167 -10.39 21.37 6.72
C ILE A 167 -10.87 19.98 7.16
N SER A 168 -11.08 19.07 6.22
CA SER A 168 -11.45 17.69 6.51
C SER A 168 -10.78 16.74 5.54
N SER A 169 -10.40 15.56 6.04
CA SER A 169 -9.91 14.45 5.21
C SER A 169 -10.95 13.33 5.13
N ASN A 170 -11.04 12.67 3.97
CA ASN A 170 -11.83 11.44 3.84
C ASN A 170 -11.17 10.21 4.51
N LYS A 171 -9.90 10.33 4.91
CA LYS A 171 -9.14 9.27 5.60
C LYS A 171 -8.33 9.84 6.75
N THR A 172 -8.38 9.18 7.89
CA THR A 172 -7.61 9.54 9.08
C THR A 172 -6.24 8.88 9.14
N ALA A 173 -6.03 7.81 8.36
CA ALA A 173 -4.78 7.08 8.25
C ALA A 173 -4.47 6.73 6.79
N LEU A 174 -3.18 6.72 6.44
CA LEU A 174 -2.70 6.35 5.11
C LEU A 174 -1.52 5.41 5.20
N LYS A 175 -1.57 4.36 4.40
CA LYS A 175 -0.47 3.43 4.16
C LYS A 175 0.19 3.65 2.80
N SER A 176 1.25 2.91 2.50
CA SER A 176 1.98 3.02 1.23
C SER A 176 1.06 2.85 0.01
N GLY A 177 1.21 3.76 -0.95
CA GLY A 177 0.40 3.80 -2.17
C GLY A 177 -1.00 4.41 -2.02
N GLU A 178 -1.42 4.79 -0.81
CA GLU A 178 -2.71 5.45 -0.60
C GLU A 178 -2.64 6.98 -0.68
N THR A 179 -3.76 7.59 -1.04
CA THR A 179 -4.01 9.03 -0.99
C THR A 179 -5.29 9.32 -0.22
N ALA A 180 -5.44 10.59 0.20
CA ALA A 180 -6.66 11.14 0.80
C ALA A 180 -7.18 12.32 -0.02
N THR A 181 -8.49 12.53 -0.01
CA THR A 181 -9.12 13.76 -0.50
C THR A 181 -9.31 14.71 0.68
N ILE A 182 -8.68 15.88 0.58
CA ILE A 182 -8.80 16.97 1.54
C ILE A 182 -9.85 17.94 1.02
N THR A 183 -10.85 18.25 1.84
CA THR A 183 -11.91 19.21 1.53
C THR A 183 -11.74 20.45 2.41
N PHE A 184 -11.72 21.61 1.77
CA PHE A 184 -11.69 22.92 2.42
C PHE A 184 -13.07 23.56 2.25
N THR A 185 -13.72 23.90 3.37
CA THR A 185 -15.01 24.59 3.40
C THR A 185 -14.83 25.96 4.03
N LEU A 186 -14.96 27.00 3.21
CA LEU A 186 -14.88 28.40 3.65
C LEU A 186 -16.26 28.84 4.12
N SER A 187 -16.34 29.66 5.17
CA SER A 187 -17.63 30.23 5.61
C SER A 187 -18.23 31.20 4.59
N GLU A 188 -17.38 31.78 3.72
CA GLU A 188 -17.74 32.76 2.70
C GLU A 188 -16.91 32.54 1.44
N SER A 189 -17.40 33.01 0.29
CA SER A 189 -16.73 32.80 -0.99
C SER A 189 -15.44 33.61 -1.08
N SER A 190 -14.37 32.99 -1.60
CA SER A 190 -13.12 33.69 -1.92
C SER A 190 -12.79 33.60 -3.41
N SER A 191 -12.22 34.67 -3.97
CA SER A 191 -11.69 34.68 -5.33
C SER A 191 -10.17 34.46 -5.39
N ASN A 192 -9.47 34.52 -4.26
CA ASN A 192 -8.01 34.42 -4.19
C ASN A 192 -7.49 33.24 -3.36
N PHE A 193 -8.36 32.44 -2.72
CA PHE A 193 -7.92 31.20 -2.08
C PHE A 193 -7.34 30.22 -3.12
N ALA A 194 -6.09 29.85 -2.92
CA ALA A 194 -5.32 29.01 -3.82
C ALA A 194 -4.46 28.00 -3.05
N ILE A 195 -3.90 27.01 -3.77
CA ILE A 195 -3.11 25.95 -3.13
C ILE A 195 -1.87 26.47 -2.37
N GLY A 196 -1.31 27.62 -2.77
CA GLY A 196 -0.17 28.26 -2.08
C GLY A 196 -0.50 28.80 -0.69
N ASP A 197 -1.79 28.90 -0.35
CA ASP A 197 -2.26 29.34 0.97
C ASP A 197 -2.24 28.21 2.00
N VAL A 198 -2.16 26.96 1.52
CA VAL A 198 -2.21 25.75 2.33
C VAL A 198 -0.78 25.32 2.68
N ALA A 199 -0.48 25.23 3.98
CA ALA A 199 0.73 24.65 4.50
C ALA A 199 0.54 23.16 4.76
N VAL A 200 1.48 22.34 4.30
CA VAL A 200 1.41 20.86 4.37
C VAL A 200 2.73 20.32 4.90
N THR A 201 2.67 19.36 5.82
CA THR A 201 3.82 18.55 6.27
C THR A 201 3.50 17.07 6.13
N GLY A 202 4.52 16.24 5.94
CA GLY A 202 4.37 14.77 5.82
C GLY A 202 3.80 14.29 4.48
N GLY A 203 3.83 15.14 3.46
CA GLY A 203 3.34 14.83 2.11
C GLY A 203 3.16 16.07 1.24
N SER A 204 2.38 15.90 0.17
CA SER A 204 2.10 16.95 -0.80
C SER A 204 0.62 16.96 -1.21
N LEU A 205 0.15 18.13 -1.65
CA LEU A 205 -1.18 18.29 -2.24
C LEU A 205 -1.07 18.43 -3.76
N SER A 206 -2.00 17.80 -4.46
CA SER A 206 -2.16 17.87 -5.91
C SER A 206 -3.64 17.96 -6.28
N ASN A 207 -3.95 18.18 -7.56
CA ASN A 207 -5.33 18.22 -8.07
C ASN A 207 -6.23 19.22 -7.30
N PHE A 208 -5.68 20.39 -6.92
CA PHE A 208 -6.45 21.42 -6.24
C PHE A 208 -7.52 21.98 -7.19
N THR A 209 -8.79 21.84 -6.80
CA THR A 209 -9.94 22.25 -7.60
C THR A 209 -11.06 22.77 -6.71
N GLY A 210 -12.00 23.53 -7.27
CA GLY A 210 -13.13 24.10 -6.56
C GLY A 210 -13.26 25.59 -6.77
N SER A 211 -14.28 26.18 -6.15
CA SER A 211 -14.60 27.60 -6.28
C SER A 211 -15.58 28.04 -5.21
N GLY A 212 -15.63 29.34 -4.93
CA GLY A 212 -16.61 29.90 -4.00
C GLY A 212 -16.26 29.48 -2.58
N THR A 213 -17.08 28.63 -1.97
CA THR A 213 -16.94 28.20 -0.58
C THR A 213 -16.36 26.80 -0.42
N THR A 214 -16.12 26.05 -1.50
CA THR A 214 -15.68 24.66 -1.40
C THR A 214 -14.57 24.34 -2.39
N TYR A 215 -13.48 23.80 -1.85
CA TYR A 215 -12.30 23.37 -2.58
C TYR A 215 -11.90 21.97 -2.14
N SER A 216 -11.21 21.26 -3.02
CA SER A 216 -10.67 19.95 -2.73
C SER A 216 -9.27 19.78 -3.32
N ALA A 217 -8.46 18.94 -2.67
CA ALA A 217 -7.16 18.51 -3.16
C ALA A 217 -6.92 17.04 -2.83
N THR A 218 -6.03 16.40 -3.59
CA THR A 218 -5.51 15.07 -3.28
C THR A 218 -4.25 15.20 -2.44
N PHE A 219 -4.27 14.67 -1.22
CA PHE A 219 -3.10 14.52 -0.37
C PHE A 219 -2.41 13.18 -0.63
N THR A 220 -1.11 13.24 -0.92
CA THR A 220 -0.22 12.08 -1.07
C THR A 220 0.84 12.15 0.02
N PRO A 221 0.93 11.15 0.91
CA PRO A 221 1.91 11.13 1.98
C PRO A 221 3.33 10.94 1.44
N ASP A 222 4.33 11.37 2.21
CA ASP A 222 5.74 11.07 1.90
C ASP A 222 5.97 9.55 1.90
N ALA A 223 6.77 9.06 0.95
CA ALA A 223 7.14 7.65 0.89
C ALA A 223 8.15 7.28 1.98
N ASN A 224 8.10 6.03 2.46
CA ASN A 224 8.98 5.50 3.51
C ASN A 224 9.00 6.38 4.78
N SER A 225 7.84 6.80 5.25
CA SER A 225 7.68 7.68 6.42
C SER A 225 6.62 7.14 7.38
N THR A 226 6.91 7.24 8.67
CA THR A 226 5.96 7.05 9.78
C THR A 226 5.57 8.37 10.45
N ALA A 227 6.07 9.50 9.93
CA ALA A 227 5.74 10.82 10.45
C ALA A 227 4.34 11.22 9.99
N GLY A 228 3.46 11.53 10.94
CA GLY A 228 2.11 12.02 10.65
C GLY A 228 2.12 13.29 9.80
N ALA A 229 1.04 13.47 9.03
CA ALA A 229 0.84 14.62 8.17
C ALA A 229 -0.02 15.69 8.86
N THR A 230 0.17 16.95 8.46
CA THR A 230 -0.64 18.07 8.91
C THR A 230 -0.94 19.00 7.75
N ILE A 231 -2.21 19.37 7.60
CA ILE A 231 -2.69 20.34 6.61
C ILE A 231 -3.26 21.52 7.38
N ASN A 232 -2.75 22.72 7.10
CA ASN A 232 -3.12 23.93 7.83
C ASN A 232 -3.24 25.14 6.90
N ILE A 233 -4.08 26.10 7.29
CA ILE A 233 -4.19 27.41 6.65
C ILE A 233 -4.01 28.47 7.74
N ALA A 234 -2.95 29.25 7.64
CA ALA A 234 -2.69 30.34 8.58
C ALA A 234 -3.67 31.51 8.37
N ALA A 235 -3.74 32.42 9.34
CA ALA A 235 -4.50 33.66 9.18
C ALA A 235 -3.90 34.56 8.07
N GLY A 236 -4.76 35.32 7.40
CA GLY A 236 -4.36 36.32 6.39
C GLY A 236 -3.75 35.75 5.11
N LYS A 237 -4.15 34.53 4.72
CA LYS A 237 -3.75 33.88 3.48
C LYS A 237 -4.67 34.25 2.30
N PHE A 238 -5.96 34.36 2.54
CA PHE A 238 -6.94 34.76 1.52
C PHE A 238 -7.95 35.75 2.10
N THR A 239 -8.77 36.34 1.23
CA THR A 239 -9.79 37.32 1.60
C THR A 239 -11.16 36.94 1.08
N ASP A 240 -12.20 37.46 1.72
CA ASP A 240 -13.57 37.51 1.18
C ASP A 240 -13.72 38.64 0.12
N ALA A 241 -14.97 38.90 -0.29
CA ALA A 241 -15.29 39.95 -1.26
C ALA A 241 -15.19 41.38 -0.67
N ALA A 242 -15.35 41.54 0.64
CA ALA A 242 -15.21 42.82 1.34
C ALA A 242 -13.75 43.17 1.67
N GLY A 243 -12.84 42.20 1.49
CA GLY A 243 -11.41 42.34 1.73
C GLY A 243 -10.96 41.93 3.13
N ASN A 244 -11.79 41.26 3.93
CA ASN A 244 -11.37 40.77 5.23
C ASN A 244 -10.47 39.54 5.07
N ASN A 245 -9.34 39.56 5.79
CA ASN A 245 -8.39 38.45 5.84
C ASN A 245 -8.97 37.27 6.63
N ASN A 246 -8.75 36.04 6.17
CA ASN A 246 -9.22 34.85 6.88
C ASN A 246 -8.60 34.68 8.29
N THR A 247 -9.33 34.04 9.20
CA THR A 247 -8.75 33.55 10.46
C THR A 247 -7.97 32.26 10.23
N ALA A 248 -7.05 31.92 11.15
CA ALA A 248 -6.35 30.64 11.11
C ALA A 248 -7.35 29.47 11.22
N ALA A 249 -7.14 28.42 10.41
CA ALA A 249 -7.92 27.19 10.49
C ALA A 249 -7.47 26.32 11.67
N THR A 250 -8.32 25.39 12.09
CA THR A 250 -7.87 24.24 12.88
C THR A 250 -7.13 23.27 11.94
N PRO A 251 -5.88 22.88 12.23
CA PRO A 251 -5.15 21.96 11.37
C PRO A 251 -5.82 20.58 11.31
N GLU A 252 -5.83 19.98 10.12
CA GLU A 252 -6.21 18.59 9.91
C GLU A 252 -4.98 17.70 10.01
N THR A 253 -5.05 16.60 10.77
CA THR A 253 -3.95 15.65 10.94
C THR A 253 -4.32 14.27 10.40
N ILE A 254 -3.35 13.61 9.79
CA ILE A 254 -3.51 12.26 9.23
C ILE A 254 -2.34 11.42 9.71
N THR A 255 -2.59 10.24 10.27
CA THR A 255 -1.51 9.30 10.62
C THR A 255 -0.99 8.65 9.35
N VAL A 256 0.33 8.54 9.21
CA VAL A 256 0.96 8.03 7.99
C VAL A 256 1.91 6.91 8.39
N ASP A 257 1.82 5.81 7.66
CA ASP A 257 2.81 4.73 7.71
C ASP A 257 3.01 4.14 6.32
N THR A 258 3.98 4.68 5.59
CA THR A 258 4.32 4.24 4.23
C THR A 258 5.58 3.39 4.17
N VAL A 259 6.12 2.98 5.32
CA VAL A 259 7.26 2.06 5.38
C VAL A 259 6.73 0.65 5.11
N LEU A 260 7.46 -0.11 4.29
CA LEU A 260 7.11 -1.50 4.01
C LEU A 260 7.95 -2.42 4.91
N PRO A 261 7.35 -3.49 5.45
CA PRO A 261 8.09 -4.49 6.20
C PRO A 261 9.15 -5.19 5.34
N THR A 262 10.33 -5.37 5.90
CA THR A 262 11.43 -6.15 5.31
C THR A 262 11.73 -7.35 6.20
N VAL A 263 12.35 -8.40 5.63
CA VAL A 263 12.77 -9.59 6.40
C VAL A 263 14.23 -9.89 6.16
N THR A 264 14.96 -10.11 7.25
CA THR A 264 16.27 -10.75 7.23
C THR A 264 16.12 -12.21 7.64
N ILE A 265 16.66 -13.12 6.83
CA ILE A 265 16.65 -14.57 7.08
C ILE A 265 18.09 -14.99 7.42
N SER A 266 18.27 -15.75 8.48
CA SER A 266 19.57 -16.31 8.87
C SER A 266 19.46 -17.78 9.26
N SER A 267 20.56 -18.51 9.07
CA SER A 267 20.74 -19.89 9.52
C SER A 267 21.88 -19.92 10.54
N ASP A 268 21.74 -20.73 11.59
CA ASP A 268 22.83 -21.00 12.54
C ASP A 268 23.94 -21.87 11.95
N LYS A 269 23.65 -22.60 10.87
CA LYS A 269 24.61 -23.45 10.15
C LYS A 269 24.64 -23.12 8.66
N PRO A 270 25.82 -22.94 8.06
CA PRO A 270 25.96 -22.68 6.63
C PRO A 270 25.88 -23.96 5.77
N ALA A 271 26.13 -25.12 6.37
CA ALA A 271 26.08 -26.41 5.70
C ALA A 271 25.48 -27.48 6.63
N LEU A 272 24.86 -28.50 6.03
CA LEU A 272 24.25 -29.61 6.74
C LEU A 272 24.59 -30.94 6.08
N LYS A 273 24.93 -31.93 6.92
CA LYS A 273 25.11 -33.32 6.51
C LYS A 273 23.97 -34.22 6.98
N GLN A 274 24.00 -35.51 6.65
CA GLN A 274 22.93 -36.43 7.05
C GLN A 274 22.70 -36.44 8.57
N GLY A 275 21.41 -36.31 8.94
CA GLY A 275 20.96 -36.30 10.33
C GLY A 275 21.08 -34.95 11.03
N GLU A 276 21.62 -33.92 10.36
CA GLU A 276 21.70 -32.57 10.92
C GLU A 276 20.49 -31.72 10.55
N THR A 277 20.19 -30.76 11.42
CA THR A 277 19.21 -29.69 11.21
C THR A 277 19.85 -28.33 11.48
N ALA A 278 19.24 -27.27 10.95
CA ALA A 278 19.56 -25.88 11.24
C ALA A 278 18.39 -25.15 11.90
N THR A 279 18.69 -24.15 12.73
CA THR A 279 17.73 -23.18 13.21
C THR A 279 17.73 -21.98 12.27
N ILE A 280 16.59 -21.75 11.64
CA ILE A 280 16.36 -20.59 10.78
C ILE A 280 15.70 -19.50 11.60
N THR A 281 16.26 -18.29 11.56
CA THR A 281 15.70 -17.11 12.24
C THR A 281 15.21 -16.11 11.19
N PHE A 282 14.00 -15.61 11.38
CA PHE A 282 13.39 -14.56 10.59
C PHE A 282 13.27 -13.31 11.45
N THR A 283 13.90 -12.22 11.02
CA THR A 283 13.83 -10.91 11.69
C THR A 283 13.12 -9.92 10.78
N LEU A 284 11.93 -9.51 11.18
CA LEU A 284 11.12 -8.52 10.47
C LEU A 284 11.53 -7.12 10.95
N SER A 285 11.52 -6.12 10.05
CA SER A 285 11.76 -4.72 10.44
C SER A 285 10.61 -4.12 11.25
N GLU A 286 9.43 -4.72 11.17
CA GLU A 286 8.20 -4.28 11.81
C GLU A 286 7.42 -5.49 12.33
N SER A 287 6.59 -5.28 13.35
CA SER A 287 5.79 -6.37 13.91
C SER A 287 4.68 -6.77 12.94
N SER A 288 4.56 -8.08 12.72
CA SER A 288 3.43 -8.66 11.98
C SER A 288 2.63 -9.59 12.89
N SER A 289 1.32 -9.63 12.66
CA SER A 289 0.40 -10.57 13.32
C SER A 289 -0.07 -11.71 12.41
N ASP A 290 0.24 -11.62 11.11
CA ASP A 290 -0.19 -12.54 10.06
C ASP A 290 0.97 -13.29 9.39
N PHE A 291 2.22 -13.05 9.80
CA PHE A 291 3.38 -13.82 9.33
C PHE A 291 3.35 -15.26 9.89
N THR A 292 3.31 -16.23 8.98
CA THR A 292 3.20 -17.67 9.26
C THR A 292 4.21 -18.48 8.45
N VAL A 293 4.35 -19.76 8.78
CA VAL A 293 5.20 -20.68 7.99
C VAL A 293 4.75 -20.80 6.52
N GLY A 294 3.46 -20.56 6.21
CA GLY A 294 2.95 -20.59 4.84
C GLY A 294 3.49 -19.44 3.97
N ASP A 295 4.08 -18.42 4.58
CA ASP A 295 4.69 -17.27 3.92
C ASP A 295 6.13 -17.53 3.48
N VAL A 296 6.72 -18.64 3.94
CA VAL A 296 8.09 -19.03 3.66
C VAL A 296 8.12 -20.09 2.54
N ALA A 297 8.85 -19.80 1.48
CA ALA A 297 9.16 -20.75 0.41
C ALA A 297 10.49 -21.46 0.71
N VAL A 298 10.50 -22.78 0.58
CA VAL A 298 11.65 -23.64 0.92
C VAL A 298 11.91 -24.64 -0.20
N THR A 299 13.17 -24.84 -0.54
CA THR A 299 13.63 -25.91 -1.44
C THR A 299 14.74 -26.73 -0.78
N GLY A 300 14.86 -28.01 -1.13
CA GLY A 300 15.94 -28.89 -0.62
C GLY A 300 15.75 -29.34 0.83
N GLY A 301 14.53 -29.25 1.37
CA GLY A 301 14.19 -29.67 2.72
C GLY A 301 12.82 -29.17 3.17
N SER A 302 12.60 -29.18 4.49
CA SER A 302 11.36 -28.76 5.13
C SER A 302 11.59 -27.96 6.40
N LEU A 303 10.62 -27.09 6.73
CA LEU A 303 10.58 -26.37 8.01
C LEU A 303 9.60 -27.03 8.97
N SER A 304 10.00 -27.10 10.24
CA SER A 304 9.18 -27.56 11.35
C SER A 304 9.37 -26.66 12.57
N ASN A 305 8.57 -26.84 13.62
CA ASN A 305 8.69 -26.07 14.87
C ASN A 305 8.67 -24.54 14.68
N PHE A 306 7.88 -24.05 13.71
CA PHE A 306 7.75 -22.62 13.48
C PHE A 306 7.12 -21.94 14.71
N THR A 307 7.82 -20.96 15.27
CA THR A 307 7.43 -20.26 16.50
C THR A 307 7.93 -18.81 16.49
N GLY A 308 7.40 -17.97 17.36
CA GLY A 308 7.76 -16.55 17.48
C GLY A 308 6.56 -15.63 17.40
N SER A 309 6.83 -14.32 17.48
CA SER A 309 5.80 -13.28 17.44
C SER A 309 6.42 -11.90 17.20
N GLY A 310 5.62 -10.96 16.71
CA GLY A 310 6.05 -9.58 16.53
C GLY A 310 7.09 -9.49 15.43
N THR A 311 8.34 -9.24 15.80
CA THR A 311 9.46 -9.02 14.86
C THR A 311 10.39 -10.21 14.69
N THR A 312 10.23 -11.28 15.49
CA THR A 312 11.19 -12.38 15.50
C THR A 312 10.50 -13.73 15.53
N TYR A 313 10.86 -14.57 14.57
CA TYR A 313 10.37 -15.93 14.40
C TYR A 313 11.52 -16.89 14.15
N SER A 314 11.32 -18.16 14.47
CA SER A 314 12.28 -19.21 14.16
C SER A 314 11.59 -20.51 13.73
N ALA A 315 12.34 -21.33 13.00
CA ALA A 315 11.92 -22.67 12.59
C ALA A 315 13.14 -23.60 12.51
N THR A 316 12.90 -24.90 12.63
CA THR A 316 13.91 -25.93 12.39
C THR A 316 13.87 -26.36 10.92
N PHE A 317 14.96 -26.13 10.20
CA PHE A 317 15.16 -26.65 8.86
C PHE A 317 15.80 -28.04 8.89
N THR A 318 15.18 -28.98 8.19
CA THR A 318 15.69 -30.34 7.96
C THR A 318 15.91 -30.54 6.46
N PRO A 319 17.13 -30.82 5.99
CA PRO A 319 17.41 -31.03 4.58
C PRO A 319 16.79 -32.34 4.08
N ASP A 320 16.54 -32.41 2.78
CA ASP A 320 16.12 -33.66 2.14
C ASP A 320 17.21 -34.74 2.29
N ALA A 321 16.80 -35.99 2.48
CA ALA A 321 17.72 -37.13 2.57
C ALA A 321 18.28 -37.49 1.19
N ASN A 322 19.52 -37.99 1.16
CA ASN A 322 20.22 -38.40 -0.06
C ASN A 322 20.29 -37.29 -1.12
N SER A 323 20.59 -36.06 -0.71
CA SER A 323 20.67 -34.88 -1.58
C SER A 323 22.01 -34.17 -1.41
N THR A 324 22.56 -33.70 -2.52
CA THR A 324 23.67 -32.75 -2.59
C THR A 324 23.23 -31.39 -3.15
N ALA A 325 21.93 -31.24 -3.43
CA ALA A 325 21.38 -30.00 -3.96
C ALA A 325 21.29 -28.94 -2.87
N GLU A 326 21.70 -27.71 -3.20
CA GLU A 326 21.61 -26.56 -2.29
C GLU A 326 20.16 -26.33 -1.86
N ALA A 327 19.96 -26.13 -0.55
CA ALA A 327 18.68 -25.74 0.00
C ALA A 327 18.53 -24.22 -0.01
N THR A 328 17.31 -23.73 -0.26
CA THR A 328 17.03 -22.30 -0.23
C THR A 328 15.80 -21.98 0.60
N ILE A 329 15.83 -20.83 1.27
CA ILE A 329 14.74 -20.30 2.07
C ILE A 329 14.49 -18.87 1.64
N ASN A 330 13.24 -18.55 1.30
CA ASN A 330 12.88 -17.24 0.78
C ASN A 330 11.49 -16.79 1.27
N ILE A 331 11.26 -15.48 1.26
CA ILE A 331 9.95 -14.86 1.50
C ILE A 331 9.73 -13.87 0.36
N ALA A 332 8.69 -14.12 -0.44
CA ALA A 332 8.32 -13.22 -1.54
C ALA A 332 7.69 -11.91 -1.00
N ALA A 333 7.52 -10.93 -1.88
CA ALA A 333 6.75 -9.73 -1.55
C ALA A 333 5.27 -10.05 -1.36
N ASN A 334 4.56 -9.21 -0.60
CA ASN A 334 3.11 -9.32 -0.35
C ASN A 334 2.68 -10.65 0.28
N ARG A 335 3.48 -11.19 1.20
CA ARG A 335 3.15 -12.39 1.95
C ARG A 335 2.53 -12.11 3.31
N PHE A 336 2.94 -11.05 3.99
CA PHE A 336 2.39 -10.62 5.27
C PHE A 336 2.32 -9.09 5.36
N THR A 337 1.67 -8.59 6.41
CA THR A 337 1.47 -7.14 6.62
C THR A 337 1.93 -6.65 8.00
N ASP A 338 2.23 -5.35 8.09
CA ASP A 338 2.36 -4.65 9.37
C ASP A 338 0.99 -4.22 9.95
N ALA A 339 1.02 -3.46 11.04
CA ALA A 339 -0.18 -2.92 11.68
C ALA A 339 -0.93 -1.87 10.84
N ALA A 340 -0.23 -1.14 9.97
CA ALA A 340 -0.85 -0.18 9.04
C ALA A 340 -1.44 -0.86 7.79
N GLY A 341 -1.11 -2.14 7.58
CA GLY A 341 -1.53 -2.96 6.45
C GLY A 341 -0.63 -2.81 5.22
N ASN A 342 0.62 -2.36 5.36
CA ASN A 342 1.60 -2.40 4.28
C ASN A 342 2.07 -3.84 4.06
N ASN A 343 2.15 -4.23 2.79
CA ASN A 343 2.70 -5.51 2.39
C ASN A 343 4.22 -5.52 2.50
N ASN A 344 4.80 -6.64 2.93
CA ASN A 344 6.25 -6.78 2.97
C ASN A 344 6.91 -6.73 1.58
N THR A 345 8.17 -6.27 1.53
CA THR A 345 9.04 -6.45 0.37
C THR A 345 9.62 -7.87 0.34
N ALA A 346 10.06 -8.32 -0.84
CA ALA A 346 10.76 -9.60 -0.94
C ALA A 346 12.04 -9.59 -0.10
N ALA A 347 12.31 -10.71 0.57
CA ALA A 347 13.54 -10.92 1.33
C ALA A 347 14.71 -11.27 0.40
N THR A 348 15.94 -11.08 0.89
CA THR A 348 17.10 -11.72 0.29
C THR A 348 17.06 -13.22 0.61
N GLN A 349 17.12 -14.06 -0.43
CA GLN A 349 17.12 -15.51 -0.27
C GLN A 349 18.34 -15.99 0.53
N THR A 350 18.13 -16.91 1.47
CA THR A 350 19.20 -17.60 2.19
C THR A 350 19.42 -18.98 1.59
N ALA A 351 20.68 -19.33 1.35
CA ALA A 351 21.10 -20.63 0.87
C ALA A 351 21.84 -21.41 1.98
N ILE A 352 21.68 -22.73 1.99
CA ILE A 352 22.37 -23.66 2.88
C ILE A 352 22.93 -24.79 2.02
N THR A 353 24.22 -25.03 2.11
CA THR A 353 24.85 -26.16 1.41
C THR A 353 24.42 -27.47 2.07
N VAL A 354 24.04 -28.47 1.29
CA VAL A 354 23.53 -29.74 1.80
C VAL A 354 24.32 -30.87 1.17
N ASP A 355 24.73 -31.83 2.00
CA ASP A 355 25.26 -33.12 1.56
C ASP A 355 24.82 -34.22 2.52
N THR A 356 23.67 -34.83 2.22
CA THR A 356 23.07 -35.90 3.03
C THR A 356 23.21 -37.28 2.39
N VAL A 357 24.02 -37.39 1.32
CA VAL A 357 24.36 -38.66 0.68
C VAL A 357 25.43 -39.34 1.54
N LEU A 358 25.31 -40.66 1.71
CA LEU A 358 26.29 -41.42 2.45
C LEU A 358 27.22 -42.15 1.48
N PRO A 359 28.52 -42.21 1.79
CA PRO A 359 29.46 -42.99 0.99
C PRO A 359 29.11 -44.47 1.00
N THR A 360 29.15 -45.08 -0.18
CA THR A 360 29.02 -46.53 -0.39
C THR A 360 30.33 -47.06 -0.95
N VAL A 361 30.59 -48.36 -0.77
CA VAL A 361 31.77 -49.02 -1.33
C VAL A 361 31.37 -50.22 -2.16
N THR A 362 31.93 -50.30 -3.37
CA THR A 362 31.90 -51.49 -4.21
C THR A 362 33.26 -52.17 -4.11
N ILE A 363 33.28 -53.48 -3.87
CA ILE A 363 34.50 -54.27 -3.73
C ILE A 363 34.56 -55.26 -4.89
N SER A 364 35.71 -55.36 -5.55
CA SER A 364 35.93 -56.31 -6.64
C SER A 364 37.30 -56.98 -6.53
N SER A 365 37.42 -58.16 -7.12
CA SER A 365 38.68 -58.89 -7.24
C SER A 365 39.01 -59.11 -8.71
N ASP A 366 40.27 -58.99 -9.07
CA ASP A 366 40.77 -59.29 -10.42
C ASP A 366 40.76 -60.79 -10.76
N LYS A 367 40.65 -61.66 -9.75
CA LYS A 367 40.64 -63.11 -9.92
C LYS A 367 39.39 -63.74 -9.32
N PRO A 368 38.74 -64.68 -10.04
CA PRO A 368 37.54 -65.35 -9.55
C PRO A 368 37.84 -66.43 -8.48
N ALA A 369 39.06 -66.95 -8.45
CA ALA A 369 39.52 -67.92 -7.47
C ALA A 369 41.05 -67.86 -7.28
N LEU A 370 41.53 -68.32 -6.13
CA LEU A 370 42.95 -68.36 -5.78
C LEU A 370 43.39 -69.72 -5.25
N LYS A 371 44.57 -70.17 -5.66
CA LYS A 371 45.27 -71.35 -5.11
C LYS A 371 46.39 -70.95 -4.17
N GLN A 372 47.00 -71.94 -3.51
CA GLN A 372 48.17 -71.71 -2.66
C GLN A 372 49.30 -71.02 -3.45
N GLY A 373 49.80 -69.90 -2.91
CA GLY A 373 50.87 -69.10 -3.52
C GLY A 373 50.37 -68.04 -4.52
N GLU A 374 49.08 -68.00 -4.83
CA GLU A 374 48.48 -66.94 -5.66
C GLU A 374 47.99 -65.78 -4.81
N THR A 375 47.97 -64.59 -5.41
CA THR A 375 47.37 -63.37 -4.83
C THR A 375 46.37 -62.76 -5.80
N ALA A 376 45.42 -61.98 -5.28
CA ALA A 376 44.50 -61.16 -6.06
C ALA A 376 44.68 -59.68 -5.74
N THR A 377 44.48 -58.81 -6.72
CA THR A 377 44.24 -57.38 -6.47
C THR A 377 42.77 -57.18 -6.15
N ILE A 378 42.50 -56.61 -5.00
CA ILE A 378 41.19 -56.17 -4.56
C ILE A 378 41.07 -54.69 -4.83
N THR A 379 40.03 -54.27 -5.55
CA THR A 379 39.73 -52.86 -5.81
C THR A 379 38.51 -52.43 -5.03
N PHE A 380 38.67 -51.33 -4.29
CA PHE A 380 37.61 -50.64 -3.58
C PHE A 380 37.24 -49.38 -4.35
N THR A 381 35.97 -49.27 -4.74
CA THR A 381 35.41 -48.10 -5.42
C THR A 381 34.38 -47.45 -4.52
N LEU A 382 34.71 -46.27 -4.00
CA LEU A 382 33.84 -45.46 -3.16
C LEU A 382 32.93 -44.61 -4.06
N SER A 383 31.68 -44.40 -3.67
CA SER A 383 30.79 -43.47 -4.39
C SER A 383 31.19 -42.01 -4.24
N GLU A 384 31.98 -41.70 -3.22
CA GLU A 384 32.44 -40.36 -2.87
C GLU A 384 33.90 -40.39 -2.45
N SER A 385 34.58 -39.25 -2.57
CA SER A 385 35.99 -39.17 -2.17
C SER A 385 36.12 -39.18 -0.66
N SER A 386 37.03 -40.01 -0.15
CA SER A 386 37.40 -40.04 1.26
C SER A 386 38.86 -39.68 1.45
N SER A 387 39.17 -39.00 2.56
CA SER A 387 40.55 -38.70 2.95
C SER A 387 41.04 -39.58 4.10
N ASP A 388 40.14 -40.33 4.75
CA ASP A 388 40.39 -41.14 5.93
C ASP A 388 40.20 -42.64 5.71
N PHE A 389 39.69 -43.09 4.56
CA PHE A 389 39.61 -44.52 4.22
C PHE A 389 41.00 -45.17 4.19
N ALA A 390 41.19 -46.16 5.06
CA ALA A 390 42.45 -46.83 5.30
C ALA A 390 42.28 -48.36 5.40
N ILE A 391 43.40 -49.09 5.36
CA ILE A 391 43.37 -50.56 5.43
C ILE A 391 42.74 -51.10 6.71
N GLY A 392 42.80 -50.34 7.82
CA GLY A 392 42.16 -50.71 9.09
C GLY A 392 40.63 -50.64 9.08
N ASP A 393 40.05 -50.12 8.01
CA ASP A 393 38.60 -50.06 7.81
C ASP A 393 38.04 -51.34 7.18
N VAL A 394 38.93 -52.18 6.65
CA VAL A 394 38.58 -53.41 5.93
C VAL A 394 38.75 -54.61 6.85
N ALA A 395 37.67 -55.38 7.03
CA ALA A 395 37.70 -56.66 7.70
C ALA A 395 37.89 -57.79 6.69
N VAL A 396 38.78 -58.74 7.02
CA VAL A 396 39.17 -59.82 6.11
C VAL A 396 39.15 -61.14 6.86
N THR A 397 38.65 -62.18 6.21
CA THR A 397 38.76 -63.57 6.67
C THR A 397 39.36 -64.46 5.58
N GLY A 398 39.98 -65.58 5.97
CA GLY A 398 40.58 -66.54 5.03
C GLY A 398 41.80 -66.01 4.27
N GLY A 399 42.44 -64.95 4.76
CA GLY A 399 43.62 -64.34 4.17
C GLY A 399 43.98 -63.00 4.81
N SER A 400 44.94 -62.31 4.19
CA SER A 400 45.40 -60.99 4.60
C SER A 400 45.49 -60.02 3.42
N LEU A 401 45.35 -58.72 3.71
CA LEU A 401 45.56 -57.65 2.74
C LEU A 401 46.92 -56.97 2.98
N SER A 402 47.60 -56.63 1.89
CA SER A 402 48.87 -55.90 1.87
C SER A 402 48.91 -54.90 0.72
N ASN A 403 49.95 -54.07 0.63
CA ASN A 403 50.14 -53.10 -0.46
C ASN A 403 48.92 -52.17 -0.69
N PHE A 404 48.26 -51.75 0.40
CA PHE A 404 47.12 -50.83 0.30
C PHE A 404 47.58 -49.48 -0.28
N THR A 405 46.95 -49.06 -1.38
CA THR A 405 47.29 -47.84 -2.10
C THR A 405 46.07 -47.26 -2.79
N GLY A 406 46.06 -45.96 -3.06
CA GLY A 406 44.96 -45.25 -3.70
C GLY A 406 44.64 -43.92 -3.04
N SER A 407 43.65 -43.21 -3.59
CA SER A 407 43.15 -41.94 -3.06
C SER A 407 41.80 -41.58 -3.66
N GLY A 408 41.08 -40.67 -3.00
CA GLY A 408 39.81 -40.15 -3.47
C GLY A 408 38.75 -41.25 -3.48
N THR A 409 38.35 -41.70 -4.67
CA THR A 409 37.29 -42.71 -4.84
C THR A 409 37.80 -44.12 -5.12
N THR A 410 39.10 -44.33 -5.34
CA THR A 410 39.62 -45.63 -5.79
C THR A 410 40.85 -46.05 -4.99
N TYR A 411 40.75 -47.23 -4.39
CA TYR A 411 41.82 -47.87 -3.61
C TYR A 411 42.02 -49.31 -4.05
N SER A 412 43.19 -49.86 -3.77
CA SER A 412 43.49 -51.26 -4.03
C SER A 412 44.39 -51.85 -2.96
N ALA A 413 44.29 -53.17 -2.76
CA ALA A 413 45.18 -53.96 -1.93
C ALA A 413 45.40 -55.35 -2.53
N THR A 414 46.51 -55.98 -2.17
CA THR A 414 46.80 -57.36 -2.52
C THR A 414 46.25 -58.31 -1.46
N PHE A 415 45.29 -59.16 -1.83
CA PHE A 415 44.81 -60.26 -1.01
C PHE A 415 45.70 -61.50 -1.20
N THR A 416 46.17 -62.04 -0.08
CA THR A 416 46.92 -63.31 -0.02
C THR A 416 46.13 -64.29 0.85
N PRO A 417 45.67 -65.42 0.30
CA PRO A 417 44.93 -66.39 1.10
C PRO A 417 45.80 -67.08 2.15
N ASP A 418 45.20 -67.41 3.29
CA ASP A 418 45.86 -68.21 4.32
C ASP A 418 46.06 -69.67 3.84
N ALA A 419 46.94 -70.42 4.49
CA ALA A 419 47.11 -71.84 4.21
C ALA A 419 45.93 -72.67 4.76
N ASN A 420 45.54 -73.71 4.03
CA ASN A 420 44.46 -74.64 4.39
C ASN A 420 43.07 -73.98 4.56
N VAL A 421 42.72 -73.03 3.69
CA VAL A 421 41.38 -72.41 3.64
C VAL A 421 40.71 -72.64 2.29
N THR A 422 39.39 -72.67 2.29
CA THR A 422 38.55 -72.89 1.09
C THR A 422 37.72 -71.65 0.70
N SER A 423 37.86 -70.57 1.45
CA SER A 423 37.13 -69.31 1.23
C SER A 423 37.79 -68.17 1.99
N GLY A 424 37.67 -66.95 1.45
CA GLY A 424 37.91 -65.72 2.19
C GLY A 424 36.76 -64.73 2.01
N THR A 425 36.69 -63.73 2.87
CA THR A 425 35.71 -62.64 2.75
C THR A 425 36.38 -61.30 2.95
N ILE A 426 35.85 -60.27 2.29
CA ILE A 426 36.24 -58.87 2.45
C ILE A 426 34.99 -58.08 2.78
N ASP A 427 35.05 -57.30 3.85
CA ASP A 427 33.92 -56.57 4.38
C ASP A 427 34.34 -55.17 4.86
N ILE A 428 33.42 -54.21 4.76
CA ILE A 428 33.59 -52.85 5.27
C ILE A 428 32.29 -52.50 5.97
N ALA A 429 32.35 -52.41 7.30
CA ALA A 429 31.19 -52.04 8.11
C ALA A 429 30.77 -50.57 7.88
N ALA A 430 29.60 -50.19 8.38
CA ALA A 430 29.20 -48.78 8.42
C ALA A 430 30.09 -47.97 9.40
N ASN A 431 30.18 -46.65 9.19
CA ASN A 431 30.91 -45.72 10.06
C ASN A 431 32.40 -46.04 10.22
N ARG A 432 33.05 -46.47 9.14
CA ARG A 432 34.49 -46.71 9.10
C ARG A 432 35.28 -45.54 8.53
N PHE A 433 34.71 -44.82 7.56
CA PHE A 433 35.32 -43.63 6.95
C PHE A 433 34.26 -42.58 6.62
N THR A 434 34.71 -41.38 6.25
CA THR A 434 33.85 -40.25 5.93
C THR A 434 34.11 -39.63 4.55
N ASP A 435 33.11 -38.96 3.99
CA ASP A 435 33.28 -38.04 2.86
C ASP A 435 33.77 -36.65 3.31
N ALA A 436 33.82 -35.71 2.37
CA ALA A 436 34.21 -34.32 2.63
C ALA A 436 33.22 -33.54 3.50
N ALA A 437 31.92 -33.86 3.47
CA ALA A 437 30.90 -33.27 4.32
C ALA A 437 30.90 -33.88 5.74
N GLY A 438 31.59 -35.00 5.92
CA GLY A 438 31.69 -35.76 7.16
C GLY A 438 30.55 -36.76 7.36
N ASN A 439 29.86 -37.21 6.30
CA ASN A 439 28.93 -38.33 6.40
C ASN A 439 29.72 -39.64 6.52
N ASN A 440 29.25 -40.51 7.42
CA ASN A 440 29.81 -41.83 7.60
C ASN A 440 29.35 -42.79 6.49
N ASN A 441 30.24 -43.66 6.02
CA ASN A 441 29.86 -44.64 5.02
C ASN A 441 28.78 -45.63 5.49
N THR A 442 27.95 -46.11 4.56
CA THR A 442 27.12 -47.29 4.78
C THR A 442 27.96 -48.57 4.70
N ALA A 443 27.48 -49.65 5.32
CA ALA A 443 28.13 -50.96 5.20
C ALA A 443 28.16 -51.42 3.73
N ALA A 444 29.30 -51.93 3.29
CA ALA A 444 29.45 -52.50 1.96
C ALA A 444 28.74 -53.87 1.86
N THR A 445 28.44 -54.29 0.64
CA THR A 445 28.08 -55.70 0.42
C THR A 445 29.34 -56.55 0.59
N GLN A 446 29.31 -57.48 1.54
CA GLN A 446 30.43 -58.39 1.78
C GLN A 446 30.77 -59.16 0.51
N THR A 447 32.06 -59.20 0.17
CA THR A 447 32.56 -59.87 -1.04
C THR A 447 33.25 -61.17 -0.65
N ALA A 448 32.76 -62.28 -1.20
CA ALA A 448 33.41 -63.57 -1.06
C ALA A 448 34.54 -63.74 -2.09
N ILE A 449 35.66 -64.29 -1.64
CA ILE A 449 36.79 -64.68 -2.47
C ILE A 449 36.86 -66.21 -2.45
N THR A 450 36.75 -66.83 -3.63
CA THR A 450 36.90 -68.28 -3.76
C THR A 450 38.37 -68.64 -3.59
N VAL A 451 38.69 -69.57 -2.70
CA VAL A 451 40.07 -69.97 -2.41
C VAL A 451 40.14 -71.50 -2.34
N ASP A 452 41.25 -72.09 -2.78
CA ASP A 452 41.59 -73.47 -2.48
C ASP A 452 43.10 -73.59 -2.19
N THR A 453 43.46 -73.50 -0.91
CA THR A 453 44.84 -73.70 -0.45
C THR A 453 45.02 -75.01 0.32
N VAL A 454 44.02 -75.90 0.29
CA VAL A 454 44.10 -77.20 0.97
C VAL A 454 44.95 -78.14 0.11
N LEU A 455 46.08 -78.58 0.67
CA LEU A 455 46.93 -79.55 -0.01
C LEU A 455 46.23 -80.91 -0.09
N PRO A 456 46.30 -81.63 -1.23
CA PRO A 456 45.77 -82.98 -1.31
C PRO A 456 46.54 -83.89 -0.34
N THR A 457 45.81 -84.68 0.44
CA THR A 457 46.41 -85.71 1.29
C THR A 457 46.34 -87.06 0.59
N VAL A 458 47.48 -87.76 0.55
CA VAL A 458 47.53 -89.14 0.06
C VAL A 458 47.65 -90.05 1.27
N THR A 459 46.66 -90.91 1.47
CA THR A 459 46.74 -91.97 2.47
C THR A 459 47.13 -93.26 1.76
N ILE A 460 48.29 -93.82 2.10
CA ILE A 460 48.70 -95.15 1.64
C ILE A 460 48.38 -96.13 2.76
N SER A 461 47.50 -97.09 2.49
CA SER A 461 47.19 -98.20 3.38
C SER A 461 47.55 -99.50 2.69
N SER A 462 48.05 -100.47 3.47
CA SER A 462 48.23 -101.84 3.03
C SER A 462 47.05 -102.67 3.53
N ASP A 463 46.50 -103.55 2.70
CA ASP A 463 45.52 -104.56 3.12
C ASP A 463 46.07 -105.51 4.21
N LYS A 464 47.39 -105.57 4.38
CA LYS A 464 48.07 -106.43 5.36
C LYS A 464 49.02 -105.67 6.28
N PRO A 465 48.95 -105.89 7.61
CA PRO A 465 49.90 -105.31 8.56
C PRO A 465 51.27 -106.00 8.55
N ALA A 466 51.39 -107.20 7.96
CA ALA A 466 52.65 -107.93 7.75
C ALA A 466 52.51 -108.96 6.61
N LEU A 467 53.61 -109.30 5.94
CA LEU A 467 53.67 -110.33 4.89
C LEU A 467 54.59 -111.49 5.30
N LYS A 468 54.18 -112.73 4.97
CA LYS A 468 55.03 -113.92 4.97
C LYS A 468 55.64 -114.15 3.58
N GLN A 469 56.65 -115.03 3.50
CA GLN A 469 57.28 -115.39 2.22
C GLN A 469 56.24 -115.94 1.23
N GLY A 470 56.11 -115.29 0.07
CA GLY A 470 55.16 -115.65 -0.98
C GLY A 470 53.82 -114.88 -0.96
N GLU A 471 53.57 -114.02 0.04
CA GLU A 471 52.37 -113.18 0.08
C GLU A 471 52.58 -111.81 -0.59
N THR A 472 51.52 -111.27 -1.19
CA THR A 472 51.45 -109.89 -1.69
C THR A 472 50.46 -109.06 -0.87
N ALA A 473 50.73 -107.77 -0.71
CA ALA A 473 49.80 -106.78 -0.18
C ALA A 473 49.41 -105.80 -1.30
N THR A 474 48.24 -105.18 -1.19
CA THR A 474 47.80 -104.08 -2.06
C THR A 474 47.51 -102.83 -1.28
#